data_AF-A0A1H6XKC5-F1
#
_entry.id   AF-A0A1H6XKC5-F1
#
_cell.length_a   1.000
_cell.length_b   1.000
_cell.length_c   1.000
_cell.angle_alpha   90.00
_cell.angle_beta   90.00
_cell.angle_gamma   90.00
#
_symmetry.space_group_name_H-M   'P 1'
#
loop_
_entity.id
_entity.type
_entity.pdbx_description
1 polymer ?
#
loop_
_entity_poly.entity_id
_entity_poly.type
_entity_poly.pdbx_seq_one_letter_code
_entity_poly.pdbx_strand_id
1 'polypeptide(L)'
;MKQMNKNTVVSLLLAGMALGTAWAIRGQFGHEQGAAWAGGIGSLCIILLAKNKSWYNKAMKAAFAGAVGWGLGGMMSYGAVVGYGRGVDFVNVYYGLTMLFVIGGLYGLIGGGLFGLVLADTPKKKVKWHQVIMEMTVGGIIFYYFIIEQLGIAMTPPRSEAWGVCAGMGLALMYYLARTKQYSVIRVAMYGGLGAGFGFGFGNFLQVMGNVAEVPFNMWNVMEYSLGFFGGLGVAYGTFTGTWPKEEAAPHYSYKNLTLPMLGFLLFIPFFVWQQSFIERDLAPTLGKLIEDPEIWVSMVRWVALVAFLVPAVYWITLFSEKKGKRGQDFNEKEVLGVFVTYFSVYIIFTILITGSFLSFYRIEQFLYILNFLVILFLLQKFKPEIATNMPKPAKWGYKLVAILLFLALLSLIAISIHGEMPGMNKRFGA
;
A
#
# COMPACT_ATOMS: atom_id res chain seq x y z
N MET A 1 5.96 -19.46 -21.96
CA MET A 1 4.97 -18.94 -20.98
C MET A 1 3.62 -18.93 -21.68
N LYS A 2 2.55 -19.49 -21.10
CA LYS A 2 1.19 -19.29 -21.64
C LYS A 2 0.97 -17.77 -21.60
N GLN A 3 0.74 -17.13 -22.75
CA GLN A 3 0.54 -15.68 -22.81
C GLN A 3 -0.63 -15.33 -21.88
N MET A 4 -0.43 -14.34 -21.01
CA MET A 4 -1.49 -13.85 -20.16
C MET A 4 -2.54 -13.17 -21.03
N ASN A 5 -3.82 -13.52 -20.85
CA ASN A 5 -4.91 -12.88 -21.57
C ASN A 5 -4.92 -11.36 -21.25
N LYS A 6 -5.27 -10.55 -22.25
CA LYS A 6 -5.50 -9.10 -22.17
C LYS A 6 -6.31 -8.71 -20.94
N ASN A 7 -7.38 -9.44 -20.62
CA ASN A 7 -8.22 -9.14 -19.46
C ASN A 7 -7.45 -9.21 -18.13
N THR A 8 -6.57 -10.20 -17.99
CA THR A 8 -5.74 -10.34 -16.80
C THR A 8 -4.69 -9.23 -16.73
N VAL A 9 -4.03 -8.91 -17.86
CA VAL A 9 -3.05 -7.81 -17.91
C VAL A 9 -3.69 -6.48 -17.51
N VAL A 10 -4.85 -6.14 -18.09
CA VAL A 10 -5.55 -4.90 -17.74
C VAL A 10 -5.97 -4.89 -16.27
N SER A 11 -6.47 -6.00 -15.73
CA SER A 11 -6.83 -6.09 -14.31
C SER A 11 -5.62 -5.86 -13.39
N LEU A 12 -4.44 -6.35 -13.76
CA LEU A 12 -3.21 -6.09 -13.01
C LEU A 12 -2.80 -4.62 -13.05
N LEU A 13 -2.89 -3.99 -14.22
CA LEU A 13 -2.61 -2.57 -14.38
C LEU A 13 -3.58 -1.72 -13.54
N LEU A 14 -4.88 -2.05 -13.52
CA LEU A 14 -5.87 -1.33 -12.71
C LEU A 14 -5.60 -1.45 -11.21
N ALA A 15 -5.19 -2.64 -10.73
CA ALA A 15 -4.79 -2.82 -9.34
C ALA A 15 -3.53 -1.99 -9.01
N GLY A 16 -2.55 -1.97 -9.91
CA GLY A 16 -1.39 -1.10 -9.82
C GLY A 16 -1.77 0.38 -9.80
N MET A 17 -2.61 0.85 -10.73
CA MET A 17 -3.05 2.25 -10.79
C MET A 17 -3.78 2.68 -9.52
N ALA A 18 -4.64 1.82 -8.96
CA ALA A 18 -5.36 2.11 -7.73
C ALA A 18 -4.42 2.28 -6.53
N LEU A 19 -3.54 1.29 -6.29
CA LEU A 19 -2.60 1.39 -5.17
C LEU A 19 -1.53 2.47 -5.42
N GLY A 20 -1.02 2.62 -6.64
CA GLY A 20 -0.07 3.65 -7.04
C GLY A 20 -0.60 5.06 -6.80
N THR A 21 -1.84 5.34 -7.21
CA THR A 21 -2.50 6.62 -6.91
C THR A 21 -2.63 6.84 -5.42
N ALA A 22 -3.13 5.83 -4.69
CA ALA A 22 -3.32 5.97 -3.26
C ALA A 22 -1.98 6.13 -2.49
N TRP A 23 -0.91 5.52 -3.00
CA TRP A 23 0.43 5.63 -2.42
C TRP A 23 1.09 6.97 -2.73
N ALA A 24 0.89 7.52 -3.94
CA ALA A 24 1.34 8.87 -4.27
C ALA A 24 0.66 9.92 -3.39
N ILE A 25 -0.65 9.76 -3.20
CA ILE A 25 -1.46 10.61 -2.31
C ILE A 25 -0.99 10.49 -0.85
N ARG A 26 -0.62 9.28 -0.39
CA ARG A 26 -0.07 9.06 0.96
C ARG A 26 1.09 10.00 1.24
N GLY A 27 1.92 10.37 0.27
CA GLY A 27 2.99 11.34 0.48
C GLY A 27 2.53 12.70 1.04
N GLN A 28 1.22 12.98 1.05
CA GLN A 28 0.59 14.18 1.61
C GLN A 28 -0.03 13.96 3.01
N PHE A 29 -0.16 12.71 3.47
CA PHE A 29 -0.81 12.34 4.73
C PHE A 29 0.14 11.50 5.59
N GLY A 30 0.10 11.66 6.92
CA GLY A 30 1.05 11.01 7.85
C GLY A 30 1.42 9.54 7.55
N HIS A 31 2.68 9.21 7.83
CA HIS A 31 3.40 8.02 7.35
C HIS A 31 2.67 6.67 7.51
N GLU A 32 2.05 6.40 8.67
CA GLU A 32 1.42 5.11 9.02
C GLU A 32 -0.03 5.02 8.56
N GLN A 33 -0.86 5.99 8.95
CA GLN A 33 -2.29 5.96 8.69
C GLN A 33 -2.61 6.18 7.20
N GLY A 34 -1.81 7.01 6.51
CA GLY A 34 -1.89 7.15 5.05
C GLY A 34 -1.51 5.86 4.32
N ALA A 35 -0.48 5.14 4.79
CA ALA A 35 -0.13 3.81 4.23
C ALA A 35 -1.26 2.80 4.45
N ALA A 36 -1.90 2.84 5.61
CA ALA A 36 -3.02 1.97 5.91
C ALA A 36 -4.21 2.24 4.97
N TRP A 37 -4.58 3.51 4.78
CA TRP A 37 -5.65 3.89 3.87
C TRP A 37 -5.37 3.43 2.44
N ALA A 38 -4.16 3.68 1.94
CA ALA A 38 -3.74 3.26 0.60
C ALA A 38 -3.79 1.74 0.42
N GLY A 39 -3.25 0.97 1.37
CA GLY A 39 -3.29 -0.49 1.36
C GLY A 39 -4.72 -1.06 1.35
N GLY A 40 -5.64 -0.39 2.04
CA GLY A 40 -7.06 -0.73 2.02
C GLY A 40 -7.75 -0.47 0.67
N ILE A 41 -7.46 0.67 0.02
CA ILE A 41 -7.96 0.99 -1.33
C ILE A 41 -7.46 -0.07 -2.34
N GLY A 42 -6.17 -0.39 -2.31
CA GLY A 42 -5.59 -1.43 -3.18
C GLY A 42 -6.25 -2.80 -2.95
N SER A 43 -6.49 -3.16 -1.69
CA SER A 43 -7.13 -4.43 -1.32
C SER A 43 -8.57 -4.52 -1.84
N LEU A 44 -9.38 -3.47 -1.70
CA LEU A 44 -10.74 -3.42 -2.26
C LEU A 44 -10.74 -3.53 -3.79
N CYS A 45 -9.83 -2.81 -4.46
CA CYS A 45 -9.70 -2.86 -5.91
C CYS A 45 -9.44 -4.30 -6.39
N ILE A 46 -8.52 -5.02 -5.74
CA ILE A 46 -8.18 -6.40 -6.09
C ILE A 46 -9.38 -7.35 -5.89
N ILE A 47 -10.16 -7.17 -4.81
CA ILE A 47 -11.37 -7.97 -4.56
C ILE A 47 -12.42 -7.72 -5.65
N LEU A 48 -12.64 -6.47 -6.03
CA LEU A 48 -13.59 -6.10 -7.08
C LEU A 48 -13.18 -6.59 -8.46
N LEU A 49 -11.88 -6.56 -8.78
CA LEU A 49 -11.35 -7.08 -10.03
C LEU A 49 -11.42 -8.61 -10.09
N ALA A 50 -11.28 -9.31 -8.96
CA ALA A 50 -11.37 -10.77 -8.94
C ALA A 50 -12.76 -11.31 -9.34
N LYS A 51 -13.82 -10.49 -9.21
CA LYS A 51 -15.23 -10.88 -9.44
C LYS A 51 -15.63 -12.19 -8.75
N ASN A 52 -15.03 -12.45 -7.58
CA ASN A 52 -15.28 -13.65 -6.81
C ASN A 52 -16.33 -13.36 -5.73
N LYS A 53 -17.55 -13.86 -5.94
CA LYS A 53 -18.69 -13.62 -5.03
C LYS A 53 -18.41 -14.08 -3.59
N SER A 54 -17.60 -15.12 -3.39
CA SER A 54 -17.28 -15.60 -2.03
C SER A 54 -16.43 -14.62 -1.23
N TRP A 55 -15.78 -13.65 -1.89
CA TRP A 55 -14.91 -12.67 -1.22
C TRP A 55 -15.64 -11.42 -0.78
N TYR A 56 -16.82 -11.11 -1.32
CA TYR A 56 -17.54 -9.88 -0.98
C TYR A 56 -17.93 -9.80 0.49
N ASN A 57 -18.36 -10.92 1.09
CA ASN A 57 -18.63 -11.01 2.53
C ASN A 57 -17.39 -10.83 3.42
N LYS A 58 -16.19 -11.01 2.86
CA LYS A 58 -14.92 -10.82 3.55
C LYS A 58 -14.24 -9.51 3.16
N ALA A 59 -14.84 -8.71 2.28
CA ALA A 59 -14.19 -7.57 1.65
C ALA A 59 -13.70 -6.55 2.68
N MET A 60 -14.53 -6.20 3.66
CA MET A 60 -14.15 -5.25 4.71
C MET A 60 -13.04 -5.81 5.61
N LYS A 61 -13.10 -7.11 5.96
CA LYS A 61 -12.05 -7.76 6.75
C LYS A 61 -10.72 -7.82 5.99
N ALA A 62 -10.77 -8.16 4.71
CA ALA A 62 -9.59 -8.27 3.86
C ALA A 62 -8.97 -6.91 3.59
N ALA A 63 -9.80 -5.89 3.31
CA ALA A 63 -9.36 -4.52 3.15
C ALA A 63 -8.74 -3.97 4.44
N PHE A 64 -9.35 -4.24 5.60
CA PHE A 64 -8.79 -3.86 6.89
C PHE A 64 -7.46 -4.57 7.18
N ALA A 65 -7.36 -5.88 6.95
CA ALA A 65 -6.12 -6.63 7.19
C ALA A 65 -4.99 -6.17 6.25
N GLY A 66 -5.32 -5.88 4.98
CA GLY A 66 -4.40 -5.25 4.05
C GLY A 66 -3.97 -3.87 4.53
N ALA A 67 -4.92 -3.02 4.92
CA ALA A 67 -4.66 -1.69 5.47
C ALA A 67 -3.72 -1.75 6.68
N VAL A 68 -3.99 -2.60 7.67
CA VAL A 68 -3.10 -2.79 8.82
C VAL A 68 -1.71 -3.23 8.38
N GLY A 69 -1.60 -4.20 7.45
CA GLY A 69 -0.30 -4.70 7.02
C GLY A 69 0.56 -3.67 6.28
N TRP A 70 -0.04 -2.88 5.39
CA TRP A 70 0.65 -1.75 4.73
C TRP A 70 0.92 -0.60 5.71
N GLY A 71 0.01 -0.35 6.65
CA GLY A 71 0.13 0.66 7.71
C GLY A 71 1.26 0.39 8.68
N LEU A 72 1.45 -0.87 9.09
CA LEU A 72 2.59 -1.30 9.91
C LEU A 72 3.91 -0.90 9.25
N GLY A 73 4.05 -1.07 7.94
CA GLY A 73 5.27 -0.63 7.26
C GLY A 73 5.54 0.89 7.36
N GLY A 74 4.51 1.68 7.63
CA GLY A 74 4.58 3.14 7.78
C GLY A 74 5.52 3.63 8.88
N MET A 75 5.85 2.78 9.85
CA MET A 75 6.84 3.09 10.90
C MET A 75 8.28 3.16 10.36
N MET A 76 8.55 2.57 9.18
CA MET A 76 9.88 2.53 8.60
C MET A 76 10.29 3.89 8.05
N SER A 77 11.38 4.44 8.56
CA SER A 77 12.02 5.62 7.99
C SER A 77 12.84 5.25 6.75
N TYR A 78 12.68 6.00 5.66
CA TYR A 78 13.44 5.76 4.42
C TYR A 78 14.04 7.02 3.79
N GLY A 79 13.77 8.21 4.34
CA GLY A 79 14.25 9.47 3.74
C GLY A 79 15.78 9.54 3.60
N ALA A 80 16.53 8.99 4.58
CA ALA A 80 17.98 8.88 4.49
C ALA A 80 18.42 7.98 3.31
N VAL A 81 17.72 6.87 3.11
CA VAL A 81 17.99 5.86 2.08
C VAL A 81 17.71 6.39 0.67
N VAL A 82 16.62 7.16 0.52
CA VAL A 82 16.34 7.92 -0.72
C VAL A 82 17.51 8.84 -1.06
N GLY A 83 18.12 9.47 -0.06
CA GLY A 83 19.29 10.32 -0.24
C GLY A 83 20.54 9.57 -0.69
N TYR A 84 20.72 8.29 -0.30
CA TYR A 84 21.83 7.47 -0.81
C TYR A 84 21.68 7.19 -2.30
N GLY A 85 20.45 7.05 -2.80
CA GLY A 85 20.18 6.88 -4.23
C GLY A 85 20.49 8.11 -5.09
N ARG A 86 20.69 9.28 -4.47
CA ARG A 86 21.14 10.53 -5.11
C ARG A 86 22.67 10.68 -5.10
N GLY A 87 23.40 9.66 -4.66
CA GLY A 87 24.85 9.65 -4.60
C GLY A 87 25.53 9.70 -5.96
N VAL A 88 26.84 9.93 -5.95
CA VAL A 88 27.71 9.94 -7.14
C VAL A 88 28.65 8.74 -7.21
N ASP A 89 28.60 7.85 -6.22
CA ASP A 89 29.39 6.62 -6.18
C ASP A 89 28.50 5.38 -6.22
N PHE A 90 28.99 4.35 -6.90
CA PHE A 90 28.24 3.13 -7.14
C PHE A 90 27.78 2.45 -5.86
N VAL A 91 28.62 2.40 -4.83
CA VAL A 91 28.37 1.63 -3.60
C VAL A 91 27.21 2.24 -2.82
N ASN A 92 27.21 3.56 -2.59
CA ASN A 92 26.12 4.24 -1.90
C ASN A 92 24.83 4.21 -2.69
N VAL A 93 24.86 4.45 -4.01
CA VAL A 93 23.65 4.43 -4.84
C VAL A 93 23.06 3.02 -4.88
N TYR A 94 23.87 1.99 -5.14
CA TYR A 94 23.42 0.61 -5.14
C TYR A 94 22.88 0.16 -3.78
N TYR A 95 23.52 0.58 -2.69
CA TYR A 95 23.00 0.35 -1.35
C TYR A 95 21.64 1.04 -1.16
N GLY A 96 21.51 2.31 -1.52
CA GLY A 96 20.26 3.07 -1.45
C GLY A 96 19.12 2.37 -2.20
N LEU A 97 19.32 2.06 -3.49
CA LEU A 97 18.30 1.40 -4.30
C LEU A 97 17.93 0.01 -3.75
N THR A 98 18.92 -0.76 -3.28
CA THR A 98 18.70 -2.10 -2.71
C THR A 98 17.97 -2.04 -1.37
N MET A 99 18.31 -1.09 -0.50
CA MET A 99 17.64 -0.93 0.79
C MET A 99 16.20 -0.40 0.60
N LEU A 100 15.95 0.48 -0.38
CA LEU A 100 14.59 0.83 -0.77
C LEU A 100 13.83 -0.38 -1.31
N PHE A 101 14.49 -1.27 -2.05
CA PHE A 101 13.90 -2.55 -2.44
C PHE A 101 13.52 -3.42 -1.22
N VAL A 102 14.37 -3.48 -0.19
CA VAL A 102 14.04 -4.18 1.06
C VAL A 102 12.84 -3.53 1.77
N ILE A 103 12.86 -2.21 1.96
CA ILE A 103 11.79 -1.48 2.65
C ILE A 103 10.46 -1.63 1.91
N GLY A 104 10.44 -1.39 0.59
CA GLY A 104 9.24 -1.59 -0.23
C GLY A 104 8.79 -3.05 -0.19
N GLY A 105 9.75 -3.98 -0.17
CA GLY A 105 9.50 -5.40 0.00
C GLY A 105 8.75 -5.75 1.28
N LEU A 106 9.13 -5.14 2.41
CA LEU A 106 8.48 -5.35 3.70
C LEU A 106 7.03 -4.85 3.69
N TYR A 107 6.78 -3.67 3.12
CA TYR A 107 5.41 -3.15 2.92
C TYR A 107 4.53 -4.16 2.17
N GLY A 108 4.98 -4.58 0.98
CA GLY A 108 4.21 -5.49 0.13
C GLY A 108 4.05 -6.90 0.70
N LEU A 109 5.07 -7.40 1.42
CA LEU A 109 5.06 -8.73 2.03
C LEU A 109 4.05 -8.81 3.17
N ILE A 110 4.08 -7.85 4.10
CA ILE A 110 3.18 -7.85 5.26
C ILE A 110 1.76 -7.50 4.80
N GLY A 111 1.61 -6.42 4.02
CA GLY A 111 0.32 -5.99 3.46
C GLY A 111 -0.37 -7.08 2.64
N GLY A 112 0.35 -7.66 1.67
CA GLY A 112 -0.15 -8.76 0.85
C GLY A 112 -0.42 -10.05 1.64
N GLY A 113 0.42 -10.36 2.63
CA GLY A 113 0.28 -11.55 3.48
C GLY A 113 -0.95 -11.49 4.38
N LEU A 114 -1.19 -10.38 5.08
CA LEU A 114 -2.37 -10.21 5.93
C LEU A 114 -3.67 -10.15 5.11
N PHE A 115 -3.66 -9.45 3.98
CA PHE A 115 -4.76 -9.46 3.01
C PHE A 115 -5.09 -10.88 2.54
N GLY A 116 -4.08 -11.62 2.07
CA GLY A 116 -4.25 -12.98 1.58
C GLY A 116 -4.71 -13.97 2.65
N LEU A 117 -4.30 -13.79 3.91
CA LEU A 117 -4.76 -14.60 5.04
C LEU A 117 -6.29 -14.54 5.19
N VAL A 118 -6.89 -13.36 5.05
CA VAL A 118 -8.36 -13.24 5.13
C VAL A 118 -9.04 -13.98 3.97
N LEU A 119 -8.50 -13.88 2.76
CA LEU A 119 -9.04 -14.60 1.61
C LEU A 119 -8.92 -16.12 1.76
N ALA A 120 -7.90 -16.60 2.47
CA ALA A 120 -7.69 -18.02 2.78
C ALA A 120 -8.47 -18.52 4.01
N ASP A 121 -9.05 -17.62 4.81
CA ASP A 121 -9.78 -17.95 6.05
C ASP A 121 -11.12 -18.61 5.73
N THR A 122 -11.24 -19.91 5.96
CA THR A 122 -12.47 -20.68 5.66
C THR A 122 -13.00 -21.40 6.89
N PRO A 123 -14.28 -21.81 6.95
CA PRO A 123 -14.78 -22.64 8.05
C PRO A 123 -13.97 -23.91 8.28
N LYS A 124 -13.48 -24.55 7.21
CA LYS A 124 -12.66 -25.78 7.27
C LYS A 124 -11.21 -25.51 7.70
N LYS A 125 -10.69 -24.31 7.45
CA LYS A 125 -9.32 -23.91 7.75
C LYS A 125 -9.29 -22.46 8.23
N LYS A 126 -9.59 -22.29 9.53
CA LYS A 126 -9.65 -20.97 10.17
C LYS A 126 -8.27 -20.39 10.42
N VAL A 127 -8.14 -19.08 10.20
CA VAL A 127 -6.93 -18.34 10.59
C VAL A 127 -6.97 -18.04 12.09
N LYS A 128 -5.94 -18.46 12.81
CA LYS A 128 -5.75 -18.18 14.24
C LYS A 128 -5.15 -16.79 14.42
N TRP A 129 -5.97 -15.74 14.32
CA TRP A 129 -5.53 -14.34 14.36
C TRP A 129 -4.72 -13.98 15.61
N HIS A 130 -5.13 -14.48 16.78
CA HIS A 130 -4.37 -14.31 18.02
C HIS A 130 -2.92 -14.81 17.89
N GLN A 131 -2.72 -15.96 17.24
CA GLN A 131 -1.39 -16.54 17.03
C GLN A 131 -0.59 -15.75 15.99
N VAL A 132 -1.23 -15.29 14.90
CA VAL A 132 -0.57 -14.44 13.90
C VAL A 132 -0.03 -13.15 14.54
N ILE A 133 -0.88 -12.47 15.31
CA ILE A 133 -0.53 -11.22 15.98
C ILE A 133 0.61 -11.46 16.98
N MET A 134 0.50 -12.47 17.84
CA MET A 134 1.54 -12.79 18.81
C MET A 134 2.89 -13.11 18.15
N GLU A 135 2.90 -13.94 17.12
CA GLU A 135 4.14 -14.31 16.44
C GLU A 135 4.77 -13.14 15.68
N MET A 136 3.96 -12.30 15.02
CA MET A 136 4.48 -11.08 14.37
C MET A 136 5.08 -10.12 15.40
N THR A 137 4.39 -9.88 16.52
CA THR A 137 4.91 -9.02 17.60
C THR A 137 6.21 -9.55 18.18
N VAL A 138 6.25 -10.83 18.57
CA VAL A 138 7.45 -11.47 19.12
C VAL A 138 8.59 -11.49 18.09
N GLY A 139 8.29 -11.81 16.82
CA GLY A 139 9.27 -11.79 15.74
C GLY A 139 9.87 -10.40 15.52
N GLY A 140 9.03 -9.35 15.54
CA GLY A 140 9.48 -7.96 15.44
C GLY A 140 10.39 -7.54 16.59
N ILE A 141 10.02 -7.89 17.83
CA ILE A 141 10.84 -7.61 19.02
C ILE A 141 12.18 -8.33 18.95
N ILE A 142 12.17 -9.65 18.71
CA ILE A 142 13.40 -10.46 18.66
C ILE A 142 14.33 -9.95 17.57
N PHE A 143 13.81 -9.68 16.37
CA PHE A 143 14.63 -9.23 15.25
C PHE A 143 15.23 -7.85 15.54
N TYR A 144 14.44 -6.91 16.06
CA TYR A 144 14.94 -5.57 16.37
C TYR A 144 16.07 -5.62 17.40
N TYR A 145 15.86 -6.23 18.56
CA TYR A 145 16.89 -6.26 19.60
C TYR A 145 18.11 -7.10 19.21
N PHE A 146 17.94 -8.18 18.45
CA PHE A 146 19.07 -9.00 18.04
C PHE A 146 19.86 -8.38 16.88
N ILE A 147 19.20 -7.98 15.79
CA ILE A 147 19.87 -7.51 14.57
C ILE A 147 20.30 -6.04 14.68
N ILE A 148 19.46 -5.19 15.27
CA ILE A 148 19.74 -3.75 15.35
C ILE A 148 20.56 -3.46 16.59
N GLU A 149 20.05 -3.75 17.77
CA GLU A 149 20.69 -3.34 19.04
C GLU A 149 21.95 -4.16 19.33
N GLN A 150 21.88 -5.50 19.25
CA GLN A 150 23.02 -6.36 19.60
C GLN A 150 24.09 -6.44 18.50
N LEU A 151 23.70 -6.58 17.22
CA LEU A 151 24.65 -6.71 16.11
C LEU A 151 25.01 -5.36 15.46
N GLY A 152 24.31 -4.27 15.78
CA GLY A 152 24.60 -2.94 15.24
C GLY A 152 24.30 -2.78 13.75
N ILE A 153 23.47 -3.66 13.15
CA ILE A 153 23.19 -3.63 11.71
C ILE A 153 22.13 -2.58 11.40
N ALA A 154 22.58 -1.32 11.27
CA ALA A 154 21.72 -0.19 10.95
C ALA A 154 21.65 0.11 9.44
N MET A 155 20.44 0.38 8.94
CA MET A 155 20.13 0.73 7.56
C MET A 155 19.93 2.23 7.34
N THR A 156 19.37 2.93 8.34
CA THR A 156 18.85 4.29 8.23
C THR A 156 19.45 5.33 9.20
N PRO A 157 20.65 5.18 9.77
CA PRO A 157 21.13 6.09 10.81
C PRO A 157 21.27 7.53 10.28
N PRO A 158 20.97 8.56 11.10
CA PRO A 158 20.61 8.52 12.52
C PRO A 158 19.09 8.36 12.77
N ARG A 159 18.30 7.92 11.78
CA ARG A 159 16.85 7.75 11.92
C ARG A 159 16.48 6.40 12.53
N SER A 160 15.18 6.24 12.81
CA SER A 160 14.62 5.03 13.40
C SER A 160 14.82 3.79 12.52
N GLU A 161 15.36 2.73 13.12
CA GLU A 161 15.60 1.42 12.51
C GLU A 161 14.36 0.49 12.57
N ALA A 162 13.15 1.07 12.55
CA ALA A 162 11.90 0.31 12.64
C ALA A 162 11.67 -0.67 11.46
N TRP A 163 12.48 -0.61 10.40
CA TRP A 163 12.53 -1.65 9.38
C TRP A 163 12.90 -3.01 9.98
N GLY A 164 13.71 -3.05 11.05
CA GLY A 164 14.06 -4.29 11.76
C GLY A 164 12.84 -4.93 12.42
N VAL A 165 11.95 -4.12 13.01
CA VAL A 165 10.67 -4.59 13.55
C VAL A 165 9.81 -5.18 12.42
N CYS A 166 9.69 -4.48 11.29
CA CYS A 166 8.92 -4.95 10.13
C CYS A 166 9.52 -6.22 9.52
N ALA A 167 10.85 -6.33 9.44
CA ALA A 167 11.54 -7.53 8.97
C ALA A 167 11.24 -8.74 9.86
N GLY A 168 11.32 -8.58 11.18
CA GLY A 168 10.95 -9.61 12.14
C GLY A 168 9.48 -10.04 12.03
N MET A 169 8.56 -9.07 11.91
CA MET A 169 7.14 -9.33 11.67
C MET A 169 6.92 -10.12 10.36
N GLY A 170 7.58 -9.71 9.28
CA GLY A 170 7.51 -10.36 7.99
C GLY A 170 8.02 -11.80 8.01
N LEU A 171 9.15 -12.06 8.66
CA LEU A 171 9.72 -13.40 8.81
C LEU A 171 8.79 -14.31 9.64
N ALA A 172 8.26 -13.81 10.76
CA ALA A 172 7.31 -14.56 11.58
C ALA A 172 6.00 -14.86 10.83
N LEU A 173 5.50 -13.89 10.06
CA LEU A 173 4.34 -14.10 9.19
C LEU A 173 4.63 -15.18 8.15
N MET A 174 5.77 -15.13 7.45
CA MET A 174 6.14 -16.14 6.46
C MET A 174 6.30 -17.54 7.09
N TYR A 175 6.87 -17.62 8.29
CA TYR A 175 6.96 -18.87 9.05
C TYR A 175 5.57 -19.41 9.41
N TYR A 176 4.66 -18.56 9.91
CA TYR A 176 3.25 -18.90 10.15
C TYR A 176 2.59 -19.48 8.89
N LEU A 177 2.74 -18.79 7.76
CA LEU A 177 2.13 -19.21 6.49
C LEU A 177 2.69 -20.54 6.00
N ALA A 178 4.00 -20.77 6.14
CA ALA A 178 4.65 -22.01 5.75
C ALA A 178 4.16 -23.19 6.60
N ARG A 179 4.20 -23.08 7.93
CA ARG A 179 3.80 -24.17 8.85
C ARG A 179 2.31 -24.48 8.81
N THR A 180 1.48 -23.49 8.49
CA THR A 180 0.03 -23.67 8.29
C THR A 180 -0.34 -24.00 6.84
N LYS A 181 0.65 -24.22 5.95
CA LYS A 181 0.46 -24.60 4.55
C LYS A 181 -0.44 -23.61 3.78
N GLN A 182 -0.28 -22.31 4.02
CA GLN A 182 -1.02 -21.23 3.36
C GLN A 182 -0.32 -20.76 2.09
N TYR A 183 -0.08 -21.70 1.15
CA TYR A 183 0.77 -21.48 -0.03
C TYR A 183 0.32 -20.35 -0.95
N SER A 184 -0.98 -20.16 -1.12
CA SER A 184 -1.51 -19.05 -1.93
C SER A 184 -1.23 -17.70 -1.27
N VAL A 185 -1.26 -17.64 0.06
CA VAL A 185 -0.95 -16.42 0.80
C VAL A 185 0.55 -16.11 0.74
N ILE A 186 1.42 -17.11 0.89
CA ILE A 186 2.88 -16.97 0.67
C ILE A 186 3.11 -16.37 -0.72
N ARG A 187 2.40 -16.85 -1.74
CA ARG A 187 2.51 -16.33 -3.10
C ARG A 187 2.11 -14.86 -3.18
N VAL A 188 0.99 -14.45 -2.57
CA VAL A 188 0.57 -13.03 -2.51
C VAL A 188 1.63 -12.18 -1.81
N ALA A 189 2.10 -12.61 -0.64
CA ALA A 189 3.11 -11.89 0.14
C ALA A 189 4.42 -11.72 -0.67
N MET A 190 4.92 -12.79 -1.30
CA MET A 190 6.16 -12.74 -2.06
C MET A 190 6.05 -11.87 -3.31
N TYR A 191 4.96 -11.96 -4.08
CA TYR A 191 4.80 -11.08 -5.25
C TYR A 191 4.50 -9.64 -4.86
N GLY A 192 3.74 -9.41 -3.79
CA GLY A 192 3.54 -8.08 -3.22
C GLY A 192 4.87 -7.45 -2.80
N GLY A 193 5.70 -8.19 -2.07
CA GLY A 193 7.03 -7.74 -1.65
C GLY A 193 7.97 -7.49 -2.84
N LEU A 194 8.12 -8.44 -3.75
CA LEU A 194 8.97 -8.25 -4.94
C LEU A 194 8.51 -7.04 -5.79
N GLY A 195 7.20 -6.87 -5.96
CA GLY A 195 6.62 -5.76 -6.70
C GLY A 195 6.85 -4.42 -6.01
N ALA A 196 6.46 -4.29 -4.74
CA ALA A 196 6.61 -3.04 -3.99
C ALA A 196 8.08 -2.66 -3.80
N GLY A 197 8.95 -3.65 -3.52
CA GLY A 197 10.39 -3.44 -3.43
C GLY A 197 10.98 -2.94 -4.74
N PHE A 198 10.70 -3.63 -5.85
CA PHE A 198 11.16 -3.18 -7.17
C PHE A 198 10.66 -1.77 -7.46
N GLY A 199 9.38 -1.52 -7.23
CA GLY A 199 8.76 -0.21 -7.45
C GLY A 199 9.39 0.90 -6.65
N PHE A 200 9.86 0.63 -5.43
CA PHE A 200 10.49 1.65 -4.61
C PHE A 200 11.90 2.00 -5.09
N GLY A 201 12.76 0.99 -5.29
CA GLY A 201 14.11 1.21 -5.82
C GLY A 201 14.08 1.85 -7.22
N PHE A 202 13.25 1.32 -8.13
CA PHE A 202 13.06 1.90 -9.45
C PHE A 202 12.46 3.32 -9.38
N GLY A 203 11.51 3.55 -8.47
CA GLY A 203 10.88 4.85 -8.26
C GLY A 203 11.88 5.92 -7.81
N ASN A 204 12.84 5.57 -6.96
CA ASN A 204 13.89 6.50 -6.54
C ASN A 204 14.88 6.80 -7.67
N PHE A 205 15.21 5.80 -8.50
CA PHE A 205 15.94 6.04 -9.74
C PHE A 205 15.18 7.03 -10.66
N LEU A 206 13.87 6.82 -10.89
CA LEU A 206 13.06 7.76 -11.67
C LEU A 206 13.03 9.16 -11.05
N GLN A 207 12.98 9.25 -9.72
CA GLN A 207 13.05 10.52 -9.02
C GLN A 207 14.35 11.26 -9.31
N VAL A 208 15.49 10.58 -9.25
CA VAL A 208 16.80 11.15 -9.61
C VAL A 208 16.81 11.60 -11.06
N MET A 209 16.43 10.72 -11.99
CA MET A 209 16.36 11.02 -13.43
C MET A 209 15.52 12.26 -13.73
N GLY A 210 14.31 12.35 -13.17
CA GLY A 210 13.43 13.48 -13.45
C GLY A 210 13.89 14.78 -12.81
N ASN A 211 14.57 14.72 -11.66
CA ASN A 211 15.19 15.91 -11.06
C ASN A 211 16.38 16.40 -11.91
N VAL A 212 17.22 15.49 -12.41
CA VAL A 212 18.34 15.82 -13.31
C VAL A 212 17.85 16.39 -14.63
N ALA A 213 16.75 15.84 -15.16
CA ALA A 213 16.11 16.34 -16.37
C ALA A 213 15.22 17.58 -16.13
N GLU A 214 15.22 18.13 -14.91
CA GLU A 214 14.43 19.31 -14.51
C GLU A 214 12.94 19.22 -14.90
N VAL A 215 12.36 18.01 -14.82
CA VAL A 215 10.94 17.80 -15.11
C VAL A 215 10.12 18.59 -14.09
N PRO A 216 9.24 19.53 -14.51
CA PRO A 216 8.47 20.38 -13.61
C PRO A 216 7.29 19.61 -13.01
N PHE A 217 7.59 18.53 -12.29
CA PHE A 217 6.63 17.63 -11.67
C PHE A 217 7.15 17.16 -10.32
N ASN A 218 6.24 16.79 -9.42
CA ASN A 218 6.63 16.29 -8.10
C ASN A 218 7.24 14.87 -8.22
N MET A 219 8.56 14.81 -8.36
CA MET A 219 9.31 13.56 -8.52
C MET A 219 9.30 12.69 -7.26
N TRP A 220 9.02 13.24 -6.08
CA TRP A 220 8.76 12.44 -4.88
C TRP A 220 7.47 11.63 -5.04
N ASN A 221 6.40 12.26 -5.53
CA ASN A 221 5.14 11.56 -5.80
C ASN A 221 5.27 10.52 -6.91
N VAL A 222 6.18 10.70 -7.88
CA VAL A 222 6.50 9.67 -8.89
C VAL A 222 7.13 8.43 -8.26
N MET A 223 8.08 8.61 -7.34
CA MET A 223 8.68 7.51 -6.58
C MET A 223 7.63 6.76 -5.75
N GLU A 224 6.80 7.49 -5.00
CA GLU A 224 5.73 6.90 -4.18
C GLU A 224 4.68 6.19 -5.06
N TYR A 225 4.31 6.78 -6.21
CA TYR A 225 3.42 6.15 -7.18
C TYR A 225 4.01 4.83 -7.69
N SER A 226 5.30 4.80 -8.01
CA SER A 226 5.99 3.60 -8.49
C SER A 226 5.94 2.47 -7.44
N LEU A 227 6.23 2.75 -6.17
CA LEU A 227 6.10 1.77 -5.09
C LEU A 227 4.68 1.17 -5.05
N GLY A 228 3.66 2.02 -4.98
CA GLY A 228 2.27 1.57 -4.93
C GLY A 228 1.83 0.83 -6.20
N PHE A 229 2.28 1.27 -7.37
CA PHE A 229 1.91 0.69 -8.65
C PHE A 229 2.43 -0.74 -8.80
N PHE A 230 3.74 -0.94 -8.60
CA PHE A 230 4.32 -2.27 -8.70
C PHE A 230 3.94 -3.16 -7.51
N GLY A 231 3.72 -2.58 -6.32
CA GLY A 231 3.15 -3.27 -5.17
C GLY A 231 1.74 -3.82 -5.44
N GLY A 232 0.86 -2.99 -6.00
CA GLY A 232 -0.51 -3.36 -6.34
C GLY A 232 -0.56 -4.42 -7.42
N LEU A 233 0.28 -4.27 -8.45
CA LEU A 233 0.48 -5.26 -9.50
C LEU A 233 0.95 -6.60 -8.92
N GLY A 234 1.93 -6.57 -8.01
CA GLY A 234 2.46 -7.74 -7.32
C GLY A 234 1.41 -8.49 -6.48
N VAL A 235 0.68 -7.79 -5.62
CA VAL A 235 -0.40 -8.37 -4.80
C VAL A 235 -1.52 -8.93 -5.69
N ALA A 236 -1.91 -8.20 -6.74
CA ALA A 236 -2.93 -8.64 -7.69
C ALA A 236 -2.49 -9.88 -8.46
N TYR A 237 -1.25 -9.91 -8.95
CA TYR A 237 -0.68 -11.07 -9.65
C TYR A 237 -0.63 -12.29 -8.74
N GLY A 238 -0.14 -12.14 -7.51
CA GLY A 238 -0.13 -13.20 -6.51
C GLY A 238 -1.55 -13.73 -6.22
N THR A 239 -2.52 -12.82 -6.16
CA THR A 239 -3.94 -13.14 -5.90
C THR A 239 -4.58 -13.88 -7.06
N PHE A 240 -4.52 -13.34 -8.28
CA PHE A 240 -5.19 -13.91 -9.46
C PHE A 240 -4.53 -15.20 -9.96
N THR A 241 -3.27 -15.46 -9.58
CA THR A 241 -2.58 -16.70 -9.96
C THR A 241 -2.45 -17.71 -8.80
N GLY A 242 -3.06 -17.39 -7.66
CA GLY A 242 -3.11 -18.25 -6.48
C GLY A 242 -4.26 -19.27 -6.56
N THR A 243 -4.12 -20.36 -5.80
CA THR A 243 -5.17 -21.38 -5.69
C THR A 243 -5.97 -21.14 -4.41
N TRP A 244 -7.18 -20.62 -4.56
CA TRP A 244 -8.02 -20.27 -3.42
C TRP A 244 -8.99 -21.41 -3.09
N PRO A 245 -9.31 -21.62 -1.81
CA PRO A 245 -10.30 -22.62 -1.42
C PRO A 245 -11.66 -22.26 -2.04
N LYS A 246 -12.33 -23.25 -2.63
CA LYS A 246 -13.72 -23.11 -3.09
C LYS A 246 -14.60 -23.05 -1.85
N GLU A 247 -15.26 -21.93 -1.64
CA GLU A 247 -16.29 -21.79 -0.62
C GLU A 247 -17.66 -21.86 -1.27
N GLU A 248 -18.52 -22.71 -0.71
CA GLU A 248 -19.96 -22.62 -0.94
C GLU A 248 -20.48 -21.33 -0.27
N ALA A 249 -21.51 -20.72 -0.85
CA ALA A 249 -22.12 -19.53 -0.28
C ALA A 249 -22.52 -19.83 1.17
N ALA A 250 -21.98 -19.06 2.12
CA ALA A 250 -22.32 -19.24 3.52
C ALA A 250 -23.83 -19.01 3.70
N PRO A 251 -24.56 -19.86 4.44
CA PRO A 251 -26.00 -19.71 4.60
C PRO A 251 -26.38 -18.42 5.35
N HIS A 252 -25.45 -17.86 6.14
CA HIS A 252 -25.64 -16.64 6.91
C HIS A 252 -24.37 -15.79 7.00
N TYR A 253 -24.55 -14.49 6.79
CA TYR A 253 -23.58 -13.45 7.13
C TYR A 253 -23.49 -13.29 8.67
N SER A 254 -22.30 -13.50 9.26
CA SER A 254 -22.07 -13.41 10.72
C SER A 254 -21.13 -12.26 11.10
N TYR A 255 -21.61 -11.40 12.00
CA TYR A 255 -20.97 -10.13 12.40
C TYR A 255 -19.90 -10.26 13.48
N LYS A 256 -19.81 -11.39 14.22
CA LYS A 256 -18.88 -11.53 15.37
C LYS A 256 -17.42 -11.19 15.03
N ASN A 257 -17.04 -11.30 13.76
CA ASN A 257 -15.67 -11.08 13.29
C ASN A 257 -15.53 -9.90 12.29
N LEU A 258 -16.54 -9.05 12.11
CA LEU A 258 -16.54 -7.97 11.12
C LEU A 258 -16.75 -6.56 11.68
N THR A 259 -17.33 -6.41 12.88
CA THR A 259 -17.53 -5.11 13.54
C THR A 259 -16.24 -4.29 13.60
N LEU A 260 -15.21 -4.87 14.20
CA LEU A 260 -13.96 -4.19 14.45
C LEU A 260 -13.21 -3.89 13.14
N PRO A 261 -13.11 -4.84 12.17
CA PRO A 261 -12.60 -4.50 10.85
C PRO A 261 -13.35 -3.38 10.13
N MET A 262 -14.68 -3.33 10.22
CA MET A 262 -15.46 -2.25 9.61
C MET A 262 -15.22 -0.90 10.28
N LEU A 263 -15.27 -0.83 11.61
CA LEU A 263 -14.98 0.40 12.35
C LEU A 263 -13.54 0.87 12.12
N GLY A 264 -12.59 -0.06 12.21
CA GLY A 264 -11.18 0.20 11.94
C GLY A 264 -10.95 0.76 10.54
N PHE A 265 -11.55 0.11 9.55
CA PHE A 265 -11.34 0.47 8.15
C PHE A 265 -12.09 1.73 7.72
N LEU A 266 -13.40 1.82 7.99
CA LEU A 266 -14.24 2.90 7.46
C LEU A 266 -14.22 4.16 8.33
N LEU A 267 -13.93 4.04 9.63
CA LEU A 267 -14.01 5.16 10.56
C LEU A 267 -12.62 5.53 11.11
N PHE A 268 -11.92 4.60 11.76
CA PHE A 268 -10.72 4.95 12.52
C PHE A 268 -9.54 5.36 11.64
N ILE A 269 -9.25 4.64 10.54
CA ILE A 269 -8.17 5.04 9.64
C ILE A 269 -8.40 6.46 9.07
N PRO A 270 -9.56 6.78 8.48
CA PRO A 270 -9.84 8.15 8.04
C PRO A 270 -9.81 9.19 9.16
N PHE A 271 -10.35 8.85 10.34
CA PHE A 271 -10.34 9.73 11.50
C PHE A 271 -8.93 10.09 11.94
N PHE A 272 -8.02 9.12 12.05
CA PHE A 272 -6.64 9.41 12.45
C PHE A 272 -5.90 10.22 11.40
N VAL A 273 -6.13 9.97 10.10
CA VAL A 273 -5.57 10.82 9.05
C VAL A 273 -6.11 12.25 9.14
N TRP A 274 -7.41 12.42 9.36
CA TRP A 274 -8.00 13.74 9.57
C TRP A 274 -7.36 14.44 10.78
N GLN A 275 -7.33 13.76 11.93
CA GLN A 275 -6.82 14.29 13.19
C GLN A 275 -5.33 14.69 13.11
N GLN A 276 -4.51 13.95 12.35
CA GLN A 276 -3.08 14.22 12.24
C GLN A 276 -2.71 15.20 11.11
N SER A 277 -3.54 15.29 10.06
CA SER A 277 -3.17 16.05 8.84
C SER A 277 -3.93 17.37 8.69
N PHE A 278 -5.07 17.53 9.35
CA PHE A 278 -5.88 18.76 9.31
C PHE A 278 -5.65 19.63 10.55
N ILE A 279 -4.37 19.92 10.83
CA ILE A 279 -3.93 20.77 11.92
C ILE A 279 -3.61 22.18 11.42
N GLU A 280 -4.03 23.16 12.21
CA GLU A 280 -3.94 24.59 11.86
C GLU A 280 -2.50 25.04 11.55
N ARG A 281 -1.53 24.56 12.32
CA ARG A 281 -0.11 24.84 12.14
C ARG A 281 0.41 24.48 10.74
N ASP A 282 -0.15 23.46 10.11
CA ASP A 282 0.33 22.97 8.81
C ASP A 282 -0.54 23.53 7.66
N LEU A 283 -1.84 23.72 7.91
CA LEU A 283 -2.79 24.26 6.95
C LEU A 283 -2.65 25.79 6.75
N ALA A 284 -2.46 26.56 7.82
CA ALA A 284 -2.40 28.03 7.73
C ALA A 284 -1.24 28.52 6.83
N PRO A 285 0.00 27.98 6.94
CA PRO A 285 1.07 28.35 6.03
C PRO A 285 0.86 27.87 4.59
N THR A 286 0.16 26.74 4.40
CA THR A 286 -0.11 26.18 3.07
C THR A 286 -1.16 27.00 2.34
N LEU A 287 -2.26 27.31 3.01
CA LEU A 287 -3.36 28.12 2.46
C LEU A 287 -2.98 29.60 2.37
N GLY A 288 -2.24 30.15 3.35
CA GLY A 288 -1.80 31.55 3.36
C GLY A 288 -0.86 31.94 2.20
N LYS A 289 -0.26 30.96 1.51
CA LYS A 289 0.47 31.19 0.25
C LYS A 289 -0.45 31.43 -0.95
N LEU A 290 -1.73 31.08 -0.83
CA LEU A 290 -2.71 31.10 -1.91
C LEU A 290 -3.77 32.19 -1.70
N ILE A 291 -3.99 32.63 -0.45
CA ILE A 291 -5.03 33.57 -0.04
C ILE A 291 -4.55 34.44 1.13
N GLU A 292 -5.06 35.67 1.22
CA GLU A 292 -4.64 36.67 2.22
C GLU A 292 -5.13 36.36 3.64
N ASP A 293 -6.36 35.84 3.81
CA ASP A 293 -6.97 35.52 5.11
C ASP A 293 -7.26 34.01 5.26
N PRO A 294 -6.28 33.18 5.67
CA PRO A 294 -6.42 31.73 5.67
C PRO A 294 -7.30 31.17 6.79
N GLU A 295 -7.57 31.90 7.88
CA GLU A 295 -8.21 31.35 9.08
C GLU A 295 -9.60 30.73 8.81
N ILE A 296 -10.45 31.45 8.08
CA ILE A 296 -11.80 30.97 7.70
C ILE A 296 -11.68 29.71 6.84
N TRP A 297 -10.71 29.69 5.92
CA TRP A 297 -10.48 28.56 5.02
C TRP A 297 -9.93 27.34 5.76
N VAL A 298 -9.02 27.52 6.72
CA VAL A 298 -8.53 26.44 7.59
C VAL A 298 -9.69 25.79 8.34
N SER A 299 -10.55 26.61 8.97
CA SER A 299 -11.72 26.11 9.68
C SER A 299 -12.67 25.34 8.76
N MET A 300 -13.00 25.93 7.60
CA MET A 300 -13.87 25.32 6.60
C MET A 300 -13.30 23.96 6.12
N VAL A 301 -12.03 23.93 5.73
CA VAL A 301 -11.35 22.72 5.24
C VAL A 301 -11.38 21.60 6.29
N ARG A 302 -11.17 21.92 7.57
CA ARG A 302 -11.24 20.95 8.68
C ARG A 302 -12.64 20.33 8.81
N TRP A 303 -13.68 21.15 8.78
CA TRP A 303 -15.07 20.69 8.90
C TRP A 303 -15.54 19.91 7.67
N VAL A 304 -15.21 20.41 6.47
CA VAL A 304 -15.52 19.71 5.22
C VAL A 304 -14.87 18.33 5.20
N ALA A 305 -13.59 18.23 5.59
CA ALA A 305 -12.91 16.94 5.67
C ALA A 305 -13.56 16.00 6.70
N LEU A 306 -13.93 16.51 7.88
CA LEU A 306 -14.61 15.72 8.92
C LEU A 306 -15.93 15.13 8.39
N VAL A 307 -16.78 15.97 7.79
CA VAL A 307 -18.06 15.54 7.21
C VAL A 307 -17.83 14.57 6.05
N ALA A 308 -16.84 14.83 5.20
CA ALA A 308 -16.54 14.05 4.00
C ALA A 308 -16.28 12.57 4.31
N PHE A 309 -15.56 12.24 5.39
CA PHE A 309 -15.36 10.83 5.76
C PHE A 309 -16.44 10.29 6.70
N LEU A 310 -16.95 11.12 7.63
CA LEU A 310 -17.87 10.66 8.67
C LEU A 310 -19.22 10.24 8.09
N VAL A 311 -19.77 10.99 7.14
CA VAL A 311 -21.07 10.68 6.52
C VAL A 311 -21.03 9.33 5.78
N PRO A 312 -20.10 9.07 4.85
CA PRO A 312 -19.98 7.75 4.22
C PRO A 312 -19.69 6.64 5.23
N ALA A 313 -18.86 6.89 6.25
CA ALA A 313 -18.55 5.90 7.27
C ALA A 313 -19.82 5.46 8.02
N VAL A 314 -20.60 6.42 8.53
CA VAL A 314 -21.87 6.14 9.23
C VAL A 314 -22.85 5.42 8.30
N TYR A 315 -23.00 5.88 7.05
CA TYR A 315 -23.89 5.23 6.07
C TYR A 315 -23.53 3.76 5.82
N TRP A 316 -22.26 3.45 5.51
CA TRP A 316 -21.87 2.07 5.22
C TRP A 316 -21.89 1.18 6.46
N ILE A 317 -21.50 1.71 7.63
CA ILE A 317 -21.53 0.96 8.89
C ILE A 317 -22.98 0.61 9.25
N THR A 318 -23.91 1.56 9.13
CA THR A 318 -25.34 1.33 9.43
C THR A 318 -25.95 0.34 8.45
N LEU A 319 -25.80 0.57 7.14
CA LEU A 319 -26.31 -0.32 6.09
C LEU A 319 -25.86 -1.77 6.29
N PHE A 320 -24.57 -2.00 6.54
CA PHE A 320 -24.04 -3.36 6.74
C PHE A 320 -24.39 -3.96 8.09
N SER A 321 -24.67 -3.12 9.10
CA SER A 321 -25.17 -3.57 10.40
C SER A 321 -26.64 -4.01 10.32
N GLU A 322 -27.46 -3.36 9.50
CA GLU A 322 -28.88 -3.73 9.31
C GLU A 322 -29.09 -5.05 8.57
N LYS A 323 -28.13 -5.47 7.75
CA LYS A 323 -28.13 -6.75 7.03
C LYS A 323 -27.77 -7.95 7.90
N LYS A 324 -27.32 -7.69 9.14
CA LYS A 324 -26.84 -8.71 10.08
C LYS A 324 -27.89 -9.78 10.35
N GLY A 325 -27.48 -11.05 10.25
CA GLY A 325 -28.31 -12.20 10.61
C GLY A 325 -29.53 -12.43 9.72
N LYS A 326 -29.77 -11.59 8.70
CA LYS A 326 -30.86 -11.75 7.74
C LYS A 326 -30.42 -12.72 6.64
N ARG A 327 -31.25 -13.73 6.40
CA ARG A 327 -31.00 -14.75 5.37
C ARG A 327 -31.03 -14.11 3.99
N GLY A 328 -30.01 -14.38 3.16
CA GLY A 328 -29.92 -13.87 1.79
C GLY A 328 -29.48 -12.40 1.65
N GLN A 329 -29.07 -11.73 2.74
CA GLN A 329 -28.56 -10.35 2.69
C GLN A 329 -27.02 -10.29 2.76
N ASP A 330 -26.36 -11.07 1.91
CA ASP A 330 -24.91 -11.01 1.71
C ASP A 330 -24.48 -9.69 1.06
N PHE A 331 -23.19 -9.35 1.20
CA PHE A 331 -22.59 -8.23 0.51
C PHE A 331 -22.52 -8.54 -0.98
N ASN A 332 -23.06 -7.63 -1.79
CA ASN A 332 -22.98 -7.76 -3.24
C ASN A 332 -21.89 -6.87 -3.84
N GLU A 333 -21.61 -7.07 -5.12
CA GLU A 333 -20.58 -6.32 -5.85
C GLU A 333 -20.84 -4.81 -5.84
N LYS A 334 -22.09 -4.38 -5.97
CA LYS A 334 -22.45 -2.95 -6.00
C LYS A 334 -22.14 -2.27 -4.68
N GLU A 335 -22.35 -2.96 -3.56
CA GLU A 335 -22.04 -2.47 -2.22
C GLU A 335 -20.53 -2.36 -1.97
N VAL A 336 -19.77 -3.40 -2.33
CA VAL A 336 -18.30 -3.34 -2.22
C VAL A 336 -17.73 -2.25 -3.15
N LEU A 337 -18.31 -2.09 -4.34
CA LEU A 337 -17.96 -1.01 -5.26
C LEU A 337 -18.32 0.36 -4.69
N GLY A 338 -19.50 0.50 -4.09
CA GLY A 338 -19.93 1.75 -3.44
C GLY A 338 -18.95 2.16 -2.34
N VAL A 339 -18.55 1.22 -1.48
CA VAL A 339 -17.52 1.45 -0.47
C VAL A 339 -16.21 1.88 -1.12
N PHE A 340 -15.72 1.16 -2.13
CA PHE A 340 -14.48 1.51 -2.83
C PHE A 340 -14.53 2.93 -3.42
N VAL A 341 -15.61 3.27 -4.10
CA VAL A 341 -15.83 4.60 -4.70
C VAL A 341 -15.80 5.66 -3.62
N THR A 342 -16.61 5.53 -2.56
CA THR A 342 -16.66 6.55 -1.50
C THR A 342 -15.34 6.65 -0.75
N TYR A 343 -14.72 5.52 -0.42
CA TYR A 343 -13.51 5.48 0.39
C TYR A 343 -12.29 6.05 -0.35
N PHE A 344 -12.19 5.80 -1.66
CA PHE A 344 -11.15 6.38 -2.50
C PHE A 344 -11.44 7.86 -2.83
N SER A 345 -12.71 8.22 -3.06
CA SER A 345 -13.09 9.63 -3.30
C SER A 345 -12.77 10.51 -2.09
N VAL A 346 -13.10 10.07 -0.87
CA VAL A 346 -12.75 10.79 0.36
C VAL A 346 -11.23 10.98 0.48
N TYR A 347 -10.45 9.96 0.14
CA TYR A 347 -9.00 10.04 0.16
C TYR A 347 -8.43 11.08 -0.84
N ILE A 348 -9.03 11.18 -2.02
CA ILE A 348 -8.70 12.20 -3.03
C ILE A 348 -9.13 13.60 -2.54
N ILE A 349 -10.33 13.72 -1.98
CA ILE A 349 -10.83 14.99 -1.40
C ILE A 349 -9.87 15.48 -0.33
N PHE A 350 -9.39 14.60 0.56
CA PHE A 350 -8.46 14.99 1.61
C PHE A 350 -7.18 15.64 1.05
N THR A 351 -6.63 15.15 -0.06
CA THR A 351 -5.35 15.67 -0.57
C THR A 351 -5.57 16.99 -1.27
N ILE A 352 -6.68 17.15 -1.99
CA ILE A 352 -7.08 18.44 -2.57
C ILE A 352 -7.23 19.49 -1.47
N LEU A 353 -7.89 19.13 -0.37
CA LEU A 353 -8.12 20.01 0.77
C LEU A 353 -6.83 20.40 1.49
N ILE A 354 -5.98 19.43 1.84
CA ILE A 354 -4.71 19.69 2.54
C ILE A 354 -3.77 20.53 1.71
N THR A 355 -3.71 20.26 0.41
CA THR A 355 -2.78 20.96 -0.49
C THR A 355 -3.31 22.29 -0.98
N GLY A 356 -4.57 22.66 -0.70
CA GLY A 356 -5.17 23.88 -1.23
C GLY A 356 -5.35 23.88 -2.75
N SER A 357 -5.28 22.72 -3.41
CA SER A 357 -5.31 22.62 -4.88
C SER A 357 -6.67 22.95 -5.50
N PHE A 358 -7.69 23.18 -4.67
CA PHE A 358 -8.97 23.75 -5.10
C PHE A 358 -8.89 25.27 -5.33
N LEU A 359 -7.85 25.94 -4.82
CA LEU A 359 -7.62 27.38 -5.00
C LEU A 359 -6.68 27.70 -6.16
N SER A 360 -5.83 26.76 -6.57
CA SER A 360 -4.91 26.98 -7.69
C SER A 360 -4.47 25.68 -8.37
N PHE A 361 -4.06 25.78 -9.64
CA PHE A 361 -3.63 24.65 -10.47
C PHE A 361 -2.12 24.33 -10.37
N TYR A 362 -1.41 24.87 -9.38
CA TYR A 362 0.04 24.74 -9.24
C TYR A 362 0.51 23.28 -9.05
N ARG A 363 -0.35 22.39 -8.56
CA ARG A 363 -0.09 20.96 -8.34
C ARG A 363 -0.92 20.11 -9.29
N ILE A 364 -0.47 20.02 -10.54
CA ILE A 364 -1.17 19.28 -11.59
C ILE A 364 -1.38 17.80 -11.22
N GLU A 365 -0.52 17.22 -10.38
CA GLU A 365 -0.64 15.83 -9.93
C GLU A 365 -1.96 15.53 -9.20
N GLN A 366 -2.56 16.52 -8.53
CA GLN A 366 -3.82 16.36 -7.79
C GLN A 366 -4.99 16.07 -8.74
N PHE A 367 -4.98 16.71 -9.92
CA PHE A 367 -5.98 16.48 -10.96
C PHE A 367 -5.73 15.18 -11.71
N LEU A 368 -4.47 14.76 -11.83
CA LEU A 368 -4.12 13.44 -12.37
C LEU A 368 -4.63 12.31 -11.48
N TYR A 369 -4.71 12.50 -10.15
CA TYR A 369 -5.33 11.52 -9.25
C TYR A 369 -6.82 11.32 -9.54
N ILE A 370 -7.55 12.42 -9.80
CA ILE A 370 -8.97 12.38 -10.19
C ILE A 370 -9.11 11.64 -11.53
N LEU A 371 -8.30 12.02 -12.53
CA LEU A 371 -8.32 11.37 -13.84
C LEU A 371 -8.05 9.86 -13.72
N ASN A 372 -7.03 9.49 -12.95
CA ASN A 372 -6.68 8.08 -12.76
C ASN A 372 -7.81 7.31 -12.06
N PHE A 373 -8.43 7.92 -11.06
CA PHE A 373 -9.61 7.35 -10.39
C PHE A 373 -10.78 7.13 -11.35
N LEU A 374 -11.10 8.11 -12.20
CA LEU A 374 -12.16 7.98 -13.21
C LEU A 374 -11.86 6.86 -14.22
N VAL A 375 -10.61 6.76 -14.68
CA VAL A 375 -10.17 5.67 -15.58
C VAL A 375 -10.33 4.31 -14.90
N ILE A 376 -9.93 4.20 -13.62
CA ILE A 376 -10.09 2.96 -12.84
C ILE A 376 -11.58 2.59 -12.75
N LEU A 377 -12.45 3.52 -12.37
CA LEU A 377 -13.89 3.26 -12.26
C LEU A 377 -14.51 2.80 -13.58
N PHE A 378 -14.15 3.46 -14.68
CA PHE A 378 -14.68 3.13 -16.00
C PHE A 378 -14.27 1.73 -16.47
N LEU A 379 -13.04 1.29 -16.16
CA LEU A 379 -12.50 0.01 -16.63
C LEU A 379 -12.75 -1.14 -15.65
N LEU A 380 -12.91 -0.89 -14.35
CA LEU A 380 -13.02 -1.92 -13.30
C LEU A 380 -14.23 -2.86 -13.45
N GLN A 381 -15.31 -2.40 -14.09
CA GLN A 381 -16.46 -3.26 -14.39
C GLN A 381 -16.34 -4.05 -15.70
N LYS A 382 -15.39 -3.68 -16.57
CA LYS A 382 -15.30 -4.22 -17.95
C LYS A 382 -14.39 -5.45 -18.05
N PHE A 383 -13.49 -5.63 -17.10
CA PHE A 383 -12.49 -6.69 -17.16
C PHE A 383 -12.64 -7.67 -16.01
N LYS A 384 -12.47 -8.96 -16.34
CA LYS A 384 -12.40 -10.06 -15.39
C LYS A 384 -11.14 -10.86 -15.68
N PRO A 385 -10.21 -10.99 -14.72
CA PRO A 385 -8.98 -11.75 -14.91
C PRO A 385 -9.31 -13.24 -15.02
N GLU A 386 -8.59 -13.93 -15.89
CA GLU A 386 -8.55 -15.39 -15.88
C GLU A 386 -7.66 -15.86 -14.74
N ILE A 387 -8.26 -16.57 -13.78
CA ILE A 387 -7.56 -17.09 -12.61
C ILE A 387 -6.82 -18.37 -13.03
N ALA A 388 -5.50 -18.23 -13.26
CA ALA A 388 -4.64 -19.34 -13.62
C ALA A 388 -3.95 -19.91 -12.36
N THR A 389 -4.42 -21.05 -11.89
CA THR A 389 -3.86 -21.71 -10.69
C THR A 389 -2.48 -22.27 -11.00
N ASN A 390 -1.46 -21.74 -10.33
CA ASN A 390 -0.11 -22.29 -10.40
C ASN A 390 0.40 -22.60 -9.00
N MET A 391 0.91 -23.81 -8.81
CA MET A 391 1.64 -24.15 -7.58
C MET A 391 2.81 -23.17 -7.38
N PRO A 392 3.07 -22.74 -6.13
CA PRO A 392 4.24 -21.91 -5.85
C PRO A 392 5.50 -22.69 -6.22
N LYS A 393 6.45 -22.01 -6.86
CA LYS A 393 7.77 -22.55 -7.21
C LYS A 393 8.84 -21.67 -6.57
N PRO A 394 9.22 -21.91 -5.30
CA PRO A 394 10.11 -21.03 -4.54
C PRO A 394 11.44 -20.74 -5.24
N ALA A 395 12.03 -21.74 -5.90
CA ALA A 395 13.25 -21.58 -6.69
C ALA A 395 13.14 -20.46 -7.75
N LYS A 396 11.96 -20.27 -8.35
CA LYS A 396 11.72 -19.19 -9.33
C LYS A 396 11.70 -17.80 -8.71
N TRP A 397 11.45 -17.68 -7.41
CA TRP A 397 11.52 -16.39 -6.72
C TRP A 397 12.96 -15.96 -6.49
N GLY A 398 13.87 -16.90 -6.19
CA GLY A 398 15.30 -16.65 -6.08
C GLY A 398 15.88 -16.05 -7.37
N TYR A 399 15.59 -16.65 -8.52
CA TYR A 399 16.05 -16.10 -9.81
C TYR A 399 15.49 -14.70 -10.10
N LYS A 400 14.24 -14.42 -9.72
CA LYS A 400 13.65 -13.08 -9.87
C LYS A 400 14.31 -12.06 -8.96
N LEU A 401 14.61 -12.43 -7.72
CA LEU A 401 15.32 -11.58 -6.77
C LEU A 401 16.70 -11.21 -7.33
N VAL A 402 17.48 -12.20 -7.77
CA VAL A 402 18.80 -11.96 -8.37
C VAL A 402 18.70 -11.07 -9.60
N ALA A 403 17.73 -11.31 -10.49
CA ALA A 403 17.51 -10.47 -11.67
C ALA A 403 17.18 -9.00 -11.29
N ILE A 404 16.37 -8.78 -10.25
CA ILE A 404 16.07 -7.44 -9.75
C ILE A 404 17.32 -6.77 -9.18
N LEU A 405 18.13 -7.48 -8.38
CA LEU A 405 19.36 -6.92 -7.81
C LEU A 405 20.36 -6.53 -8.90
N LEU A 406 20.54 -7.39 -9.92
CA LEU A 406 21.38 -7.07 -11.08
C LEU A 406 20.85 -5.87 -11.86
N PHE A 407 19.53 -5.76 -12.00
CA PHE A 407 18.91 -4.62 -12.65
C PHE A 407 19.10 -3.32 -11.84
N LEU A 408 18.93 -3.36 -10.53
CA LEU A 408 19.22 -2.20 -9.66
C LEU A 408 20.69 -1.80 -9.72
N ALA A 409 21.62 -2.75 -9.83
CA ALA A 409 23.03 -2.45 -10.05
C ALA A 409 23.26 -1.70 -11.37
N LEU A 410 22.59 -2.13 -12.45
CA LEU A 410 22.63 -1.41 -13.73
C LEU A 410 22.06 0.02 -13.58
N LEU A 411 20.94 0.19 -12.89
CA LEU A 411 20.37 1.51 -12.63
C LEU A 411 21.32 2.40 -11.82
N SER A 412 22.03 1.84 -10.84
CA SER A 412 23.05 2.58 -10.08
C SER A 412 24.17 3.09 -10.98
N LEU A 413 24.67 2.27 -11.92
CA LEU A 413 25.68 2.69 -12.89
C LEU A 413 25.18 3.82 -13.80
N ILE A 414 23.93 3.75 -14.21
CA ILE A 414 23.32 4.81 -15.01
C ILE A 414 23.22 6.09 -14.17
N ALA A 415 22.65 6.00 -12.95
CA ALA A 415 22.43 7.16 -12.08
C ALA A 415 23.72 7.95 -11.78
N ILE A 416 24.82 7.26 -11.46
CA ILE A 416 26.09 7.94 -11.17
C ILE A 416 26.75 8.58 -12.40
N SER A 417 26.33 8.23 -13.62
CA SER A 417 26.96 8.72 -14.86
C SER A 417 26.29 9.95 -15.46
N ILE A 418 25.12 10.35 -14.95
CA ILE A 418 24.27 11.39 -15.56
C ILE A 418 24.25 12.70 -14.74
N HIS A 419 24.82 12.72 -13.53
CA HIS A 419 24.81 13.90 -12.67
C HIS A 419 26.01 13.95 -11.72
N GLY A 420 26.32 15.15 -11.23
CA GLY A 420 27.27 15.40 -10.13
C GLY A 420 26.56 15.46 -8.78
N GLU A 421 27.14 16.15 -7.79
CA GLU A 421 26.47 16.33 -6.50
C GLU A 421 25.15 17.08 -6.64
N MET A 422 24.12 16.63 -5.90
CA MET A 422 22.79 17.22 -5.94
C MET A 422 22.19 17.41 -4.54
N PRO A 423 21.21 18.32 -4.37
CA PRO A 423 20.59 18.56 -3.07
C PRO A 423 19.95 17.30 -2.45
N GLY A 424 20.16 17.13 -1.15
CA GLY A 424 19.61 15.98 -0.40
C GLY A 424 20.28 14.65 -0.70
N MET A 425 21.48 14.67 -1.28
CA MET A 425 22.40 13.53 -1.34
C MET A 425 22.90 13.17 0.07
N ASN A 426 22.95 11.88 0.38
CA ASN A 426 23.56 11.36 1.60
C ASN A 426 24.64 10.34 1.22
N LYS A 427 25.62 10.13 2.12
CA LYS A 427 26.61 9.04 2.01
C LYS A 427 26.52 8.13 3.23
N ARG A 428 26.64 6.82 2.99
CA ARG A 428 26.69 5.78 4.03
C ARG A 428 28.11 5.25 4.21
N PHE A 429 28.84 5.08 3.10
CA PHE A 429 30.18 4.53 3.05
C PHE A 429 31.14 5.54 2.40
N GLY A 430 32.37 5.60 2.90
CA GLY A 430 33.39 6.56 2.48
C GLY A 430 33.42 7.81 3.37
N ALA A 431 34.55 8.51 3.34
CA ALA A 431 34.79 9.77 4.05
C ALA A 431 34.17 10.97 3.33
#